data_AF-A0A7W0QC71-F1
#
_entry.id   AF-A0A7W0QC71-F1
#
_cell.length_a   1.000
_cell.length_b   1.000
_cell.length_c   1.000
_cell.angle_alpha   90.00
_cell.angle_beta   90.00
_cell.angle_gamma   90.00
#
_symmetry.space_group_name_H-M   'P 1'
#
loop_
_entity.id
_entity.type
_entity.pdbx_description
1 polymer ?
#
loop_
_entity_poly.entity_id
_entity_poly.type
_entity_poly.pdbx_seq_one_letter_code
_entity_poly.pdbx_strand_id
1 'polypeptide(L)'
;MKKLSIMFVLLAAACGSSSHKKTTENNTTTVAASAAVQLELGEMKLVDVSKNQALTIQADGTIIIPDQPDGDRGGTIKVTTDGKILAGDKVGFQLMADGTIVGLDGKPIDVTLSADAVITSGDKKISLDAGGALIGANPEAPQMRVEGATTVGLKRTALFVLIALTSGEPREAPPATSVTPAG
;
A
#
# COMPACT_ATOMS: atom_id res chain seq x y z
N MET A 1 28.57 -12.14 52.05
CA MET A 1 29.93 -12.09 51.47
C MET A 1 29.86 -11.38 50.13
N LYS A 2 30.81 -10.46 49.89
CA LYS A 2 31.21 -9.79 48.62
C LYS A 2 30.15 -9.08 47.77
N LYS A 3 30.16 -7.75 47.94
CA LYS A 3 29.89 -6.71 46.93
C LYS A 3 30.96 -6.77 45.82
N LEU A 4 30.61 -6.40 44.58
CA LEU A 4 31.52 -5.65 43.70
C LEU A 4 30.73 -4.81 42.68
N SER A 5 30.81 -3.49 42.85
CA SER A 5 30.50 -2.43 41.88
C SER A 5 31.60 -2.32 40.80
N ILE A 6 31.39 -1.39 39.84
CA ILE A 6 32.34 -0.54 39.06
C ILE A 6 31.83 -0.53 37.60
N MET A 7 31.19 0.49 37.02
CA MET A 7 31.43 1.96 36.93
C MET A 7 32.73 2.34 36.21
N PHE A 8 32.66 2.65 34.91
CA PHE A 8 33.65 3.42 34.14
C PHE A 8 32.89 4.08 32.96
N VAL A 9 33.15 5.29 32.47
CA VAL A 9 33.87 6.50 32.91
C VAL A 9 33.36 7.62 31.98
N LEU A 10 33.21 8.83 32.52
CA LEU A 10 32.94 10.07 31.78
C LEU A 10 34.13 10.46 30.90
N LEU A 11 33.87 10.88 29.66
CA LEU A 11 34.76 11.79 28.93
C LEU A 11 34.24 13.22 29.06
N ALA A 12 34.94 14.02 29.87
CA ALA A 12 34.90 15.46 29.84
C ALA A 12 36.03 15.96 28.92
N ALA A 13 35.71 16.82 27.97
CA ALA A 13 36.66 17.76 27.39
C ALA A 13 36.14 19.16 27.66
N ALA A 14 36.91 19.90 28.44
CA ALA A 14 36.62 21.27 28.86
C ALA A 14 37.42 22.28 28.02
N CYS A 15 36.83 23.48 27.94
CA CYS A 15 37.47 24.81 27.94
C CYS A 15 37.95 25.43 26.61
N GLY A 16 37.48 26.66 26.36
CA GLY A 16 38.07 27.59 25.40
C GLY A 16 37.17 28.76 24.99
N SER A 17 37.19 29.84 25.77
CA SER A 17 36.49 31.13 25.54
C SER A 17 36.98 31.88 24.29
N SER A 18 36.07 32.52 23.53
CA SER A 18 36.13 33.95 23.08
C SER A 18 35.17 34.26 21.90
N SER A 19 34.33 35.27 22.12
CA SER A 19 33.75 36.28 21.21
C SER A 19 33.24 35.97 19.78
N HIS A 20 32.03 36.51 19.53
CA HIS A 20 31.40 36.85 18.24
C HIS A 20 30.99 35.72 17.28
N LYS A 21 29.67 35.49 17.16
CA LYS A 21 28.88 35.78 15.94
C LYS A 21 27.43 35.30 16.05
N LYS A 22 26.51 36.18 15.63
CA LYS A 22 25.22 35.94 14.97
C LYS A 22 24.33 34.82 15.53
N THR A 23 23.20 35.25 16.09
CA THR A 23 21.93 34.49 16.03
C THR A 23 21.68 34.08 14.59
N THR A 24 21.91 32.80 14.32
CA THR A 24 21.30 32.08 13.20
C THR A 24 20.44 31.03 13.86
N GLU A 25 19.12 31.22 13.80
CA GLU A 25 18.15 30.16 14.07
C GLU A 25 18.54 28.97 13.21
N ASN A 26 19.13 27.95 13.84
CA ASN A 26 19.33 26.67 13.20
C ASN A 26 17.97 25.98 13.23
N ASN A 27 17.11 26.39 12.30
CA ASN A 27 15.90 25.68 11.95
C ASN A 27 16.34 24.31 11.43
N THR A 28 16.55 23.39 12.36
CA THR A 28 16.90 22.01 12.05
C THR A 28 15.60 21.39 11.58
N THR A 29 15.29 21.62 10.31
CA THR A 29 14.35 20.81 9.55
C THR A 29 14.92 19.41 9.57
N THR A 30 14.53 18.64 10.58
CA THR A 30 14.67 17.20 10.56
C THR A 30 13.79 16.76 9.40
N VAL A 31 14.41 16.59 8.23
CA VAL A 31 13.77 15.92 7.11
C VAL A 31 13.49 14.52 7.65
N ALA A 32 12.25 14.29 8.06
CA ALA A 32 11.78 12.97 8.44
C ALA A 32 12.17 12.06 7.28
N ALA A 33 13.11 11.15 7.52
CA ALA A 33 13.48 10.14 6.55
C ALA A 33 12.18 9.45 6.19
N SER A 34 11.72 9.65 4.94
CA SER A 34 10.52 9.01 4.42
C SER A 34 10.72 7.51 4.65
N ALA A 35 9.97 6.94 5.61
CA ALA A 35 10.05 5.53 5.90
C ALA A 35 9.65 4.82 4.60
N ALA A 36 10.58 4.05 4.03
CA ALA A 36 10.31 3.33 2.80
C ALA A 36 9.09 2.43 2.99
N VAL A 37 8.19 2.40 2.00
CA VAL A 37 7.09 1.45 2.00
C VAL A 37 7.66 0.05 1.98
N GLN A 38 7.24 -0.77 2.94
CA GLN A 38 7.60 -2.17 2.99
C GLN A 38 6.32 -3.01 3.12
N LEU A 39 6.03 -3.75 2.06
CA LEU A 39 4.99 -4.77 2.01
C LEU A 39 5.57 -6.14 2.33
N GLU A 40 4.79 -6.96 3.00
CA GLU A 40 5.12 -8.36 3.27
C GLU A 40 4.56 -9.23 2.13
N LEU A 41 5.38 -10.13 1.60
CA LEU A 41 4.96 -11.08 0.58
C LEU A 41 4.78 -12.47 1.18
N GLY A 42 3.80 -13.20 0.67
CA GLY A 42 3.43 -14.53 1.12
C GLY A 42 2.36 -15.10 0.20
N GLU A 43 2.12 -16.40 0.32
CA GLU A 43 1.06 -17.06 -0.45
C GLU A 43 -0.31 -16.64 0.07
N MET A 44 -1.12 -16.05 -0.79
CA MET A 44 -2.47 -15.59 -0.47
C MET A 44 -3.43 -15.88 -1.61
N LYS A 45 -4.72 -16.02 -1.29
CA LYS A 45 -5.79 -16.09 -2.28
C LYS A 45 -6.83 -15.01 -2.00
N LEU A 46 -7.18 -14.25 -3.03
CA LEU A 46 -8.29 -13.29 -3.01
C LEU A 46 -9.47 -13.95 -3.70
N VAL A 47 -10.45 -14.37 -2.91
CA VAL A 47 -11.60 -15.15 -3.34
C VAL A 47 -12.82 -14.26 -3.44
N ASP A 48 -13.42 -14.17 -4.63
CA ASP A 48 -14.80 -13.71 -4.80
C ASP A 48 -15.71 -14.86 -4.36
N VAL A 49 -16.31 -14.72 -3.18
CA VAL A 49 -17.14 -15.76 -2.54
C VAL A 49 -18.40 -16.04 -3.37
N SER A 50 -18.92 -15.03 -4.08
CA SER A 50 -20.12 -15.17 -4.90
C SER A 50 -19.86 -15.93 -6.20
N LYS A 51 -18.66 -15.80 -6.77
CA LYS A 51 -18.28 -16.45 -8.03
C LYS A 51 -17.42 -17.71 -7.84
N ASN A 52 -16.95 -17.98 -6.63
CA ASN A 52 -15.97 -19.00 -6.32
C ASN A 52 -14.72 -18.92 -7.22
N GLN A 53 -14.34 -17.70 -7.60
CA GLN A 53 -13.14 -17.41 -8.38
C GLN A 53 -12.09 -16.82 -7.44
N ALA A 54 -10.84 -17.27 -7.62
CA ALA A 54 -9.75 -16.88 -6.74
C ALA A 54 -8.53 -16.42 -7.53
N LEU A 55 -8.09 -15.19 -7.30
CA LEU A 55 -6.77 -14.73 -7.70
C LEU A 55 -5.75 -15.18 -6.67
N THR A 56 -4.58 -15.61 -7.12
CA THR A 56 -3.51 -16.08 -6.24
C THR A 56 -2.35 -15.11 -6.24
N ILE A 57 -1.87 -14.71 -5.07
CA ILE A 57 -0.60 -14.02 -4.89
C ILE A 57 0.39 -15.08 -4.40
N GLN A 58 1.47 -15.30 -5.15
CA GLN A 58 2.54 -16.22 -4.75
C GLN A 58 3.48 -15.56 -3.73
N ALA A 59 4.28 -16.37 -3.04
CA ALA A 59 5.26 -15.89 -2.06
C ALA A 59 6.29 -14.91 -2.64
N ASP A 60 6.56 -14.98 -3.95
CA ASP A 60 7.48 -14.08 -4.63
C ASP A 60 6.80 -12.77 -5.09
N GLY A 61 5.50 -12.61 -4.84
CA GLY A 61 4.67 -11.48 -5.24
C GLY A 61 4.00 -11.62 -6.61
N THR A 62 4.22 -12.72 -7.34
CA THR A 62 3.54 -12.97 -8.62
C THR A 62 2.04 -13.12 -8.43
N ILE A 63 1.25 -12.45 -9.26
CA ILE A 63 -0.20 -12.45 -9.22
C ILE A 63 -0.75 -13.28 -10.38
N ILE A 64 -1.48 -14.35 -10.08
CA ILE A 64 -2.16 -15.22 -11.04
C ILE A 64 -3.66 -14.91 -11.03
N ILE A 65 -4.18 -14.43 -12.16
CA ILE A 65 -5.60 -14.13 -12.35
C ILE A 65 -6.23 -15.26 -13.19
N PRO A 66 -7.23 -16.01 -12.68
CA PRO A 66 -7.93 -17.01 -13.48
C PRO A 66 -8.57 -16.35 -14.71
N ASP A 67 -8.53 -17.04 -15.84
CA ASP A 67 -9.18 -16.65 -17.10
C ASP A 67 -8.62 -15.40 -17.80
N GLN A 68 -7.49 -14.84 -17.35
CA GLN A 68 -6.72 -13.90 -18.16
C GLN A 68 -5.75 -14.70 -19.03
N PRO A 69 -5.95 -14.80 -20.37
CA PRO A 69 -4.92 -15.38 -21.21
C PRO A 69 -3.66 -14.53 -21.04
N ASP A 70 -2.51 -15.18 -20.85
CA ASP A 70 -1.18 -14.55 -20.69
C ASP A 70 -0.81 -13.54 -21.82
N GLY A 71 -1.66 -13.38 -22.84
CA GLY A 71 -1.45 -12.54 -24.02
C GLY A 71 -2.09 -11.14 -24.03
N ASP A 72 -3.13 -10.84 -23.24
CA ASP A 72 -3.89 -9.58 -23.43
C ASP A 72 -3.41 -8.39 -22.57
N ARG A 73 -2.54 -8.64 -21.58
CA ARG A 73 -1.94 -7.59 -20.74
C ARG A 73 -0.42 -7.76 -20.56
N GLY A 74 0.32 -8.01 -21.64
CA GLY A 74 1.73 -7.63 -21.74
C GLY A 74 2.72 -8.09 -20.65
N GLY A 75 2.47 -9.23 -19.99
CA GLY A 75 3.43 -9.86 -19.06
C GLY A 75 2.87 -10.21 -17.68
N THR A 76 3.70 -10.89 -16.89
CA THR A 76 3.39 -11.29 -15.51
C THR A 76 3.08 -10.07 -14.63
N ILE A 77 1.96 -10.13 -13.90
CA ILE A 77 1.60 -9.11 -12.90
C ILE A 77 2.30 -9.45 -11.59
N LYS A 78 2.95 -8.48 -10.94
CA LYS A 78 3.72 -8.72 -9.71
C LYS A 78 3.57 -7.58 -8.69
N VAL A 79 3.26 -7.93 -7.45
CA VAL A 79 3.39 -7.00 -6.31
C VAL A 79 4.79 -7.09 -5.71
N THR A 80 5.40 -5.96 -5.40
CA THR A 80 6.75 -5.88 -4.87
C THR A 80 6.76 -5.38 -3.42
N THR A 81 7.83 -5.70 -2.70
CA THR A 81 8.00 -5.27 -1.31
C THR A 81 8.10 -3.75 -1.16
N ASP A 82 8.55 -3.02 -2.20
CA ASP A 82 8.62 -1.55 -2.21
C ASP A 82 7.27 -0.87 -2.58
N GLY A 83 6.18 -1.64 -2.56
CA GLY A 83 4.83 -1.08 -2.72
C GLY A 83 4.40 -0.84 -4.16
N LYS A 84 4.96 -1.55 -5.14
CA LYS A 84 4.53 -1.45 -6.55
C LYS A 84 3.70 -2.66 -6.96
N ILE A 85 2.78 -2.43 -7.89
CA ILE A 85 2.23 -3.49 -8.73
C ILE A 85 2.71 -3.24 -10.14
N LEU A 86 3.41 -4.23 -10.70
CA LEU A 86 4.01 -4.19 -12.02
C LEU A 86 3.21 -5.05 -12.98
N ALA A 87 3.16 -4.65 -14.25
CA ALA A 87 2.73 -5.48 -15.37
C ALA A 87 3.85 -5.46 -16.41
N GLY A 88 4.66 -6.53 -16.46
CA GLY A 88 5.97 -6.49 -17.12
C GLY A 88 6.87 -5.42 -16.49
N ASP A 89 7.48 -4.56 -17.32
CA ASP A 89 8.37 -3.48 -16.85
C ASP A 89 7.62 -2.19 -16.45
N LYS A 90 6.29 -2.17 -16.56
CA LYS A 90 5.48 -0.98 -16.28
C LYS A 90 4.95 -1.00 -14.85
N VAL A 91 5.13 0.11 -14.14
CA VAL A 91 4.47 0.34 -12.85
C VAL A 91 3.01 0.66 -13.11
N GLY A 92 2.13 -0.18 -12.56
CA GLY A 92 0.69 0.00 -12.62
C GLY A 92 0.15 0.81 -11.45
N PHE A 93 0.53 0.43 -10.23
CA PHE A 93 0.12 1.12 -9.00
C PHE A 93 1.31 1.26 -8.07
N GLN A 94 1.33 2.33 -7.28
CA GLN A 94 2.37 2.59 -6.27
C GLN A 94 1.71 3.00 -4.94
N LEU A 95 2.01 2.27 -3.88
CA LEU A 95 1.76 2.69 -2.51
C LEU A 95 2.90 3.61 -2.06
N MET A 96 2.53 4.78 -1.54
CA MET A 96 3.45 5.79 -1.00
C MET A 96 3.60 5.62 0.52
N ALA A 97 4.65 6.21 1.09
CA ALA A 97 5.00 6.07 2.51
C ALA A 97 3.90 6.58 3.46
N ASP A 98 3.17 7.60 3.04
CA ASP A 98 2.03 8.19 3.76
C ASP A 98 0.74 7.37 3.63
N GLY A 99 0.76 6.27 2.86
CA GLY A 99 -0.40 5.44 2.58
C GLY A 99 -1.22 5.86 1.36
N THR A 100 -0.86 6.96 0.69
CA THR A 100 -1.49 7.37 -0.57
C THR A 100 -1.18 6.33 -1.66
N ILE A 101 -2.14 6.04 -2.53
CA ILE A 101 -1.93 5.15 -3.69
C ILE A 101 -1.98 5.98 -4.97
N VAL A 102 -0.96 5.83 -5.80
CA VAL A 102 -0.89 6.40 -7.14
C VAL A 102 -1.29 5.34 -8.16
N GLY A 103 -2.23 5.68 -9.02
CA GLY A 103 -2.75 4.80 -10.06
C GLY A 103 -1.92 4.81 -11.35
N LEU A 104 -2.43 4.07 -12.34
CA LEU A 104 -1.83 3.89 -13.68
C LEU A 104 -1.64 5.21 -14.44
N ASP A 105 -2.49 6.20 -14.16
CA ASP A 105 -2.46 7.53 -14.78
C ASP A 105 -1.50 8.51 -14.07
N GLY A 106 -0.77 8.02 -13.05
CA GLY A 106 0.14 8.81 -12.24
C GLY A 106 -0.56 9.71 -11.23
N LYS A 107 -1.89 9.60 -11.05
CA LYS A 107 -2.64 10.42 -10.10
C LYS A 107 -2.93 9.66 -8.80
N PRO A 108 -3.05 10.36 -7.67
CA PRO A 108 -3.56 9.77 -6.44
C PRO A 108 -4.99 9.26 -6.64
N ILE A 109 -5.25 8.06 -6.14
CA ILE A 109 -6.59 7.51 -5.99
C ILE A 109 -7.16 8.05 -4.67
N ASP A 110 -8.45 8.35 -4.61
CA ASP A 110 -9.14 8.88 -3.42
C ASP A 110 -9.38 7.79 -2.34
N VAL A 111 -8.32 7.05 -2.04
CA VAL A 111 -8.23 6.03 -0.99
C VAL A 111 -6.83 6.07 -0.40
N THR A 112 -6.73 5.82 0.91
CA THR A 112 -5.45 5.64 1.60
C THR A 112 -5.37 4.27 2.24
N LEU A 113 -4.18 3.70 2.32
CA LEU A 113 -3.91 2.43 2.97
C LEU A 113 -2.85 2.61 4.07
N SER A 114 -3.33 2.59 5.31
CA SER A 114 -2.49 2.72 6.50
C SER A 114 -1.52 1.55 6.69
N ALA A 115 -0.53 1.74 7.57
CA ALA A 115 0.39 0.68 7.98
C ALA A 115 -0.31 -0.49 8.70
N ASP A 116 -1.44 -0.22 9.37
CA ASP A 116 -2.23 -1.21 10.11
C ASP A 116 -3.23 -1.98 9.24
N ALA A 117 -3.06 -1.96 7.91
CA ALA A 117 -3.94 -2.62 6.94
C ALA A 117 -5.41 -2.15 7.03
N VAL A 118 -5.61 -0.83 7.11
CA VAL A 118 -6.92 -0.19 7.02
C VAL A 118 -6.97 0.74 5.81
N ILE A 119 -7.92 0.50 4.92
CA ILE A 119 -8.27 1.39 3.81
C ILE A 119 -9.19 2.48 4.34
N THR A 120 -8.93 3.73 3.99
CA THR A 120 -9.85 4.86 4.25
C THR A 120 -10.24 5.53 2.93
N SER A 121 -11.53 5.78 2.74
CA SER A 121 -12.08 6.53 1.60
C SER A 121 -13.23 7.41 2.10
N GLY A 122 -13.01 8.72 2.13
CA GLY A 122 -13.88 9.65 2.88
C GLY A 122 -14.06 9.18 4.33
N ASP A 123 -15.31 9.04 4.78
CA ASP A 123 -15.65 8.59 6.14
C ASP A 123 -15.66 7.05 6.30
N LYS A 124 -15.42 6.29 5.22
CA LYS A 124 -15.46 4.83 5.26
C LYS A 124 -14.11 4.24 5.60
N LYS A 125 -14.12 3.20 6.42
CA LYS A 125 -12.95 2.39 6.75
C LYS A 125 -13.20 0.94 6.41
N ILE A 126 -12.26 0.33 5.71
CA ILE A 126 -12.31 -1.09 5.30
C ILE A 126 -11.06 -1.79 5.82
N SER A 127 -11.23 -2.96 6.42
CA SER A 127 -10.13 -3.80 6.91
C SER A 127 -10.45 -5.29 6.76
N LEU A 128 -9.49 -6.15 7.09
CA LEU A 128 -9.67 -7.61 7.09
C LEU A 128 -9.83 -8.13 8.52
N ASP A 129 -10.89 -8.91 8.76
CA ASP A 129 -11.12 -9.60 10.03
C ASP A 129 -10.11 -10.76 10.26
N ALA A 130 -10.32 -11.56 11.31
CA ALA A 130 -9.46 -12.71 11.60
C ALA A 130 -9.62 -13.87 10.59
N GLY A 131 -10.78 -13.97 9.94
CA GLY A 131 -11.06 -14.97 8.88
C GLY A 131 -10.72 -14.47 7.47
N GLY A 132 -10.19 -13.25 7.35
CA GLY A 132 -9.88 -12.61 6.08
C GLY A 132 -11.09 -12.05 5.33
N ALA A 133 -12.25 -11.92 5.97
CA ALA A 133 -13.39 -11.23 5.39
C ALA A 133 -13.21 -9.71 5.48
N LEU A 134 -13.73 -8.97 4.49
CA LEU A 134 -13.74 -7.52 4.53
C LEU A 134 -14.77 -7.00 5.55
N ILE A 135 -14.33 -6.17 6.48
CA ILE A 135 -15.19 -5.40 7.39
C ILE A 135 -15.32 -3.98 6.86
N GLY A 136 -16.52 -3.40 6.95
CA GLY A 136 -16.78 -2.00 6.59
C GLY A 136 -16.94 -1.74 5.09
N ALA A 137 -16.81 -2.79 4.27
CA ALA A 137 -17.17 -2.76 2.86
C ALA A 137 -18.70 -2.75 2.65
N ASN A 138 -19.14 -2.48 1.42
CA ASN A 138 -20.56 -2.52 1.08
C ASN A 138 -21.11 -3.96 1.22
N PRO A 139 -22.11 -4.22 2.08
CA PRO A 139 -22.68 -5.55 2.25
C PRO A 139 -23.40 -6.07 0.99
N GLU A 140 -23.84 -5.18 0.10
CA GLU A 140 -24.52 -5.53 -1.15
C GLU A 140 -23.56 -5.84 -2.31
N ALA A 141 -22.26 -5.55 -2.15
CA ALA A 141 -21.25 -5.89 -3.14
C ALA A 141 -20.84 -7.37 -3.04
N PRO A 142 -20.24 -7.95 -4.10
CA PRO A 142 -19.63 -9.27 -4.03
C PRO A 142 -18.70 -9.37 -2.82
N GLN A 143 -18.90 -10.41 -2.02
CA GLN A 143 -18.13 -10.62 -0.81
C GLN A 143 -16.76 -11.17 -1.18
N MET A 144 -15.71 -10.42 -0.84
CA MET A 144 -14.33 -10.86 -1.03
C MET A 144 -13.79 -11.42 0.29
N ARG A 145 -13.06 -12.53 0.19
CA ARG A 145 -12.30 -13.13 1.30
C ARG A 145 -10.83 -13.26 0.91
N VAL A 146 -9.95 -12.96 1.85
CA VAL A 146 -8.51 -13.14 1.71
C VAL A 146 -8.07 -14.33 2.55
N GLU A 147 -7.57 -15.38 1.89
CA GLU A 147 -6.97 -16.53 2.55
C GLU A 147 -5.45 -16.35 2.60
N GLY A 148 -4.82 -16.81 3.70
CA GLY A 148 -3.36 -16.75 3.88
C GLY A 148 -2.82 -15.45 4.50
N ALA A 149 -3.64 -14.39 4.60
CA ALA A 149 -3.23 -13.11 5.21
C ALA A 149 -3.28 -13.14 6.75
N THR A 150 -2.32 -13.82 7.37
CA THR A 150 -2.26 -14.07 8.82
C THR A 150 -1.58 -12.97 9.62
N THR A 151 -0.79 -12.10 8.97
CA THR A 151 -0.10 -10.97 9.59
C THR A 151 -0.67 -9.63 9.10
N VAL A 152 -0.42 -8.54 9.84
CA VAL A 152 -0.80 -7.19 9.40
C VAL A 152 -0.12 -6.83 8.07
N GLY A 153 1.13 -7.24 7.87
CA GLY A 153 1.87 -7.01 6.63
C GLY A 153 1.19 -7.70 5.44
N LEU A 154 0.83 -8.98 5.55
CA LEU A 154 0.14 -9.71 4.50
C LEU A 154 -1.26 -9.14 4.23
N LYS A 155 -1.99 -8.74 5.28
CA LYS A 155 -3.28 -8.05 5.14
C LYS A 155 -3.14 -6.74 4.36
N ARG A 156 -2.09 -5.96 4.65
CA ARG A 156 -1.80 -4.71 3.94
C ARG A 156 -1.52 -4.98 2.46
N THR A 157 -0.71 -5.99 2.14
CA THR A 157 -0.43 -6.40 0.75
C THR A 157 -1.70 -6.84 0.02
N ALA A 158 -2.54 -7.67 0.66
CA ALA A 158 -3.79 -8.12 0.06
C ALA A 158 -4.76 -6.96 -0.23
N LEU A 159 -4.90 -6.02 0.70
CA LEU A 159 -5.72 -4.82 0.50
C LEU A 159 -5.18 -3.90 -0.59
N PHE A 160 -3.85 -3.77 -0.70
CA PHE A 160 -3.23 -3.01 -1.78
C PHE A 160 -3.55 -3.62 -3.16
N VAL A 161 -3.42 -4.94 -3.29
CA VAL A 161 -3.78 -5.67 -4.52
C VAL A 161 -5.28 -5.53 -4.81
N LEU A 162 -6.15 -5.63 -3.80
CA LEU A 162 -7.59 -5.47 -3.97
C LEU A 162 -7.96 -4.07 -4.51
N ILE A 163 -7.33 -3.01 -4.00
CA ILE A 163 -7.52 -1.64 -4.51
C ILE A 163 -7.13 -1.55 -5.98
N ALA A 164 -5.97 -2.09 -6.34
CA ALA A 164 -5.48 -2.06 -7.72
C ALA A 164 -6.43 -2.80 -8.70
N LEU A 165 -6.99 -3.93 -8.28
CA LEU A 165 -7.93 -4.71 -9.09
C LEU A 165 -9.29 -4.01 -9.28
N THR A 166 -9.72 -3.23 -8.28
CA THR A 166 -11.03 -2.55 -8.29
C THR A 166 -10.97 -1.14 -8.85
N SER A 167 -9.78 -0.54 -8.94
CA SER A 167 -9.54 0.81 -9.47
C SER A 167 -9.19 0.80 -10.97
N GLY A 168 -9.13 -0.37 -11.60
CA GLY A 168 -8.57 -0.61 -12.94
C GLY A 168 -9.43 -0.25 -14.16
N GLU A 169 -10.52 0.51 -14.02
CA GLU A 169 -11.27 1.02 -15.18
C GLU A 169 -11.35 2.56 -15.14
N PRO A 170 -10.79 3.27 -16.14
CA PRO A 170 -11.49 4.45 -16.61
C PRO A 170 -12.82 3.93 -17.15
N ARG A 171 -13.93 4.19 -16.46
CA ARG A 171 -15.23 4.16 -17.11
C ARG A 171 -15.13 5.17 -18.24
N GLU A 172 -14.91 4.69 -19.46
CA GLU A 172 -15.16 5.49 -20.65
C GLU A 172 -16.62 5.94 -20.50
N ALA A 173 -16.82 7.27 -20.36
CA ALA A 173 -18.15 7.81 -20.26
C ALA A 173 -18.94 7.28 -21.47
N PRO A 174 -20.20 6.79 -21.28
CA PRO A 174 -21.01 6.38 -22.41
C PRO A 174 -20.97 7.51 -23.45
N PRO A 175 -20.76 7.21 -24.75
CA PRO A 175 -20.62 8.23 -25.77
C PRO A 175 -21.80 9.18 -25.64
N ALA A 176 -21.50 10.46 -25.45
CA ALA A 176 -22.54 11.48 -25.41
C ALA A 176 -23.33 11.35 -26.71
N THR A 177 -24.56 10.88 -26.62
CA THR A 177 -25.51 10.91 -27.73
C THR A 177 -25.68 12.37 -28.10
N SER A 178 -24.93 12.81 -29.11
CA SER A 178 -25.16 14.06 -29.79
C SER A 178 -26.52 13.94 -30.45
N VAL A 179 -27.56 14.40 -29.75
CA VAL A 179 -28.84 14.73 -30.35
C VAL A 179 -28.58 15.84 -31.35
N THR A 180 -28.47 15.47 -32.62
CA THR A 180 -28.58 16.41 -33.73
C THR A 180 -29.97 17.03 -33.66
N PRO A 181 -30.14 18.34 -33.41
CA PRO A 181 -31.43 18.96 -33.60
C PRO A 181 -31.73 18.97 -35.11
N ALA A 182 -32.79 18.29 -35.51
CA ALA A 182 -33.38 18.49 -36.82
C ALA A 182 -34.02 19.89 -36.83
N GLY A 183 -33.46 20.80 -37.61
CA GLY A 183 -33.98 22.13 -37.89
C GLY A 183 -33.61 22.53 -39.31
#